data_AF-A0AAQ6A0S3-F1
#
_entry.id   AF-A0AAQ6A0S3-F1
#
_cell.length_a   1.000
_cell.length_b   1.000
_cell.length_c   1.000
_cell.angle_alpha   90.00
_cell.angle_beta   90.00
_cell.angle_gamma   90.00
#
_symmetry.space_group_name_H-M   'P 1'
#
loop_
_entity.id
_entity.type
_entity.pdbx_description
1 polymer ?
#
loop_
_entity_poly.entity_id
_entity_poly.type
_entity_poly.pdbx_seq_one_letter_code
_entity_poly.pdbx_strand_id
1 'polypeptide(L)'
;PGAQLLIAVQPRQRKKKKDKQSKHRLEQVATSQNDEEVKTKKAYVDKRTPAQMAFDKMQEKRQMERILNKASKTHKHRVEDFNRHLDTLTEHYDIPKVSWTK
;
A
#
# COMPACT_ATOMS: atom_id res chain seq x y z
N PRO A 1 47.15 -34.91 3.82
CA PRO A 1 46.30 -33.96 3.05
C PRO A 1 45.70 -34.64 1.81
N GLY A 2 44.41 -34.91 1.64
CA GLY A 2 43.23 -34.57 2.43
C GLY A 2 42.06 -35.38 1.85
N ALA A 3 41.17 -35.86 2.72
CA ALA A 3 39.99 -36.62 2.33
C ALA A 3 38.96 -35.69 1.68
N GLN A 4 38.58 -35.98 0.43
CA GLN A 4 37.42 -35.35 -0.23
C GLN A 4 36.15 -36.11 0.15
N LEU A 5 35.35 -35.52 1.02
CA LEU A 5 33.99 -35.96 1.31
C LEU A 5 33.05 -35.42 0.21
N LEU A 6 32.61 -36.30 -0.68
CA LEU A 6 31.55 -36.06 -1.66
C LEU A 6 30.19 -36.00 -0.96
N ILE A 7 29.74 -34.79 -0.61
CA ILE A 7 28.38 -34.55 -0.13
C ILE A 7 27.48 -34.25 -1.34
N ALA A 8 26.97 -35.31 -1.98
CA ALA A 8 25.94 -35.19 -3.01
C ALA A 8 24.57 -34.92 -2.36
N VAL A 9 24.30 -33.67 -1.99
CA VAL A 9 22.98 -33.26 -1.51
C VAL A 9 22.07 -33.01 -2.71
N GLN A 10 21.19 -33.98 -2.99
CA GLN A 10 20.22 -33.94 -4.08
C GLN A 10 19.32 -32.68 -4.00
N PRO A 11 19.41 -31.74 -4.95
CA PRO A 11 18.67 -30.47 -4.90
C PRO A 11 17.14 -30.64 -5.02
N ARG A 12 16.70 -31.77 -5.59
CA ARG A 12 15.27 -32.09 -5.82
C ARG A 12 14.49 -32.34 -4.53
N GLN A 13 15.10 -33.00 -3.55
CA GLN A 13 14.48 -33.30 -2.24
C GLN A 13 14.30 -32.02 -1.40
N ARG A 14 15.27 -31.09 -1.46
CA ARG A 14 15.20 -29.80 -0.76
C ARG A 14 14.13 -28.87 -1.35
N LYS A 15 14.01 -28.79 -2.67
CA LYS A 15 12.94 -28.02 -3.34
C LYS A 15 11.55 -28.55 -2.98
N LYS A 16 11.36 -29.88 -2.97
CA LYS A 16 10.07 -30.51 -2.62
C LYS A 16 9.68 -30.26 -1.16
N LYS A 17 10.63 -30.27 -0.21
CA LYS A 17 10.38 -29.92 1.20
C LYS A 17 10.00 -28.43 1.36
N LYS A 18 10.66 -27.52 0.63
CA LYS A 18 10.36 -26.08 0.68
C LYS A 18 8.97 -25.74 0.15
N ASP A 19 8.55 -26.35 -0.96
CA ASP A 19 7.20 -26.16 -1.52
C ASP A 19 6.11 -26.69 -0.59
N LYS A 20 6.33 -27.84 0.05
CA LYS A 20 5.36 -28.42 0.99
C LYS A 20 5.18 -27.55 2.24
N GLN A 21 6.27 -26.95 2.73
CA GLN A 21 6.22 -26.01 3.86
C GLN A 21 5.52 -24.70 3.46
N SER A 22 5.76 -24.20 2.24
CA SER A 22 5.08 -23.01 1.72
C SER A 22 3.59 -23.21 1.59
N LYS A 23 3.15 -24.38 1.08
CA LYS A 23 1.73 -24.73 0.97
C LYS A 23 1.06 -24.82 2.34
N HIS A 24 1.69 -25.51 3.30
CA HIS A 24 1.16 -25.62 4.65
C HIS A 24 1.02 -24.25 5.34
N ARG A 25 2.00 -23.36 5.16
CA ARG A 25 1.93 -22.01 5.72
C ARG A 25 0.81 -21.18 5.09
N LEU A 26 0.57 -21.34 3.78
CA LEU A 26 -0.52 -20.66 3.08
C LEU A 26 -1.89 -21.16 3.53
N GLU A 27 -2.05 -22.48 3.68
CA GLU A 27 -3.28 -23.09 4.22
C GLU A 27 -3.56 -22.65 5.65
N GLN A 28 -2.54 -22.58 6.51
CA GLN A 28 -2.68 -22.16 7.90
C GLN A 28 -3.12 -20.68 8.00
N VAL A 29 -2.59 -19.82 7.13
CA VAL A 29 -3.03 -18.41 7.05
C VAL A 29 -4.47 -18.31 6.54
N ALA A 30 -4.84 -19.11 5.54
CA ALA A 30 -6.20 -19.10 4.98
C ALA A 30 -7.26 -19.63 5.98
N THR A 31 -6.93 -20.66 6.76
CA THR A 31 -7.84 -21.19 7.79
C THR A 31 -7.99 -20.25 8.98
N SER A 32 -6.89 -19.66 9.48
CA SER A 32 -6.97 -18.66 10.55
C SER A 32 -7.74 -17.39 10.16
N GLN A 33 -7.69 -16.98 8.89
CA GLN A 33 -8.48 -15.85 8.40
C GLN A 33 -9.98 -16.17 8.34
N ASN A 34 -10.35 -17.40 7.98
CA ASN A 34 -11.75 -17.81 7.87
C ASN A 34 -12.41 -17.94 9.26
N ASP A 35 -11.71 -18.49 10.25
CA ASP A 35 -12.24 -18.67 11.61
C ASP A 35 -12.45 -17.34 12.36
N GLU A 36 -11.56 -16.35 12.15
CA GLU A 36 -11.72 -15.00 12.69
C GLU A 36 -12.86 -14.24 12.01
N GLU A 37 -13.03 -14.42 10.70
CA GLU A 37 -14.12 -13.78 9.94
C GLU A 37 -15.50 -14.38 10.28
N VAL A 38 -15.57 -15.67 10.59
CA VAL A 38 -16.83 -16.37 10.96
C VAL A 38 -17.21 -16.14 12.42
N LYS A 39 -16.25 -16.01 13.35
CA LYS A 39 -16.53 -15.71 14.77
C LYS A 39 -16.95 -14.26 15.02
N THR A 40 -16.40 -13.30 14.27
CA THR A 40 -16.71 -11.87 14.43
C THR A 40 -18.08 -11.47 13.87
N LYS A 41 -18.57 -12.16 12.82
CA LYS A 41 -19.86 -11.85 12.17
C LYS A 41 -21.09 -12.27 12.98
N LYS A 42 -20.98 -13.20 13.94
CA LYS A 42 -22.14 -13.71 14.71
C LYS A 42 -22.56 -12.81 15.88
N ALA A 43 -21.80 -11.77 16.22
CA ALA A 43 -22.10 -10.90 17.38
C ALA A 43 -21.93 -9.39 17.13
N TYR A 44 -21.58 -8.96 15.92
CA TYR A 44 -21.46 -7.52 15.62
C TYR A 44 -22.75 -6.99 14.99
N VAL A 45 -23.70 -6.59 15.84
CA VAL A 45 -24.78 -5.70 15.41
C VAL A 45 -24.14 -4.33 15.15
N ASP A 46 -24.08 -3.94 13.88
CA ASP A 46 -23.55 -2.64 13.49
C ASP A 46 -24.42 -1.53 14.10
N LYS A 47 -23.85 -0.84 15.09
CA LYS A 47 -24.52 0.27 15.80
C LYS A 47 -24.44 1.58 15.02
N ARG A 48 -23.84 1.59 13.84
CA ARG A 48 -23.68 2.79 13.01
C ARG A 48 -25.02 3.26 12.50
N THR A 49 -25.17 4.58 12.44
CA THR A 49 -26.34 5.19 11.79
C THR A 49 -26.25 4.98 10.28
N PRO A 50 -27.38 5.02 9.53
CA PRO A 50 -27.35 4.94 8.07
C PRO A 50 -26.43 5.99 7.43
N ALA A 51 -26.31 7.18 8.03
CA ALA A 51 -25.40 8.23 7.59
C ALA A 51 -23.92 7.86 7.81
N GLN A 52 -23.58 7.26 8.95
CA GLN A 52 -22.22 6.76 9.22
C GLN A 52 -21.84 5.64 8.26
N MET A 53 -22.74 4.68 8.02
CA MET A 53 -22.50 3.61 7.05
C MET A 53 -22.28 4.16 5.62
N ALA A 54 -23.05 5.17 5.21
CA ALA A 54 -22.88 5.81 3.91
C ALA A 54 -21.54 6.57 3.81
N PHE A 55 -21.14 7.26 4.88
CA PHE A 55 -19.86 7.94 4.96
C PHE A 55 -18.68 6.98 4.87
N ASP A 56 -18.73 5.86 5.61
CA ASP A 56 -17.67 4.86 5.61
C ASP A 56 -17.52 4.21 4.23
N LYS A 57 -18.63 3.83 3.58
CA LYS A 57 -18.62 3.32 2.20
C LYS A 57 -17.98 4.31 1.22
N MET A 58 -18.30 5.60 1.36
CA MET A 58 -17.69 6.65 0.54
C MET A 58 -16.20 6.82 0.86
N GLN A 59 -15.82 6.71 2.12
CA GLN A 59 -14.43 6.80 2.56
C GLN A 59 -13.62 5.63 2.01
N GLU A 60 -14.12 4.40 2.10
CA GLU A 60 -13.50 3.19 1.53
C GLU A 60 -13.28 3.33 0.03
N LYS A 61 -14.29 3.82 -0.70
CA LYS A 61 -14.16 4.10 -2.15
C LYS A 61 -13.02 5.08 -2.44
N ARG A 62 -12.94 6.18 -1.69
CA ARG A 62 -11.87 7.19 -1.84
C ARG A 62 -10.51 6.71 -1.35
N GLN A 63 -10.48 5.78 -0.39
CA GLN A 63 -9.23 5.21 0.12
C GLN A 63 -8.49 4.45 -0.97
N MET A 64 -9.20 3.65 -1.79
CA MET A 64 -8.60 2.96 -2.92
C MET A 64 -7.93 3.93 -3.90
N GLU A 65 -8.64 5.00 -4.27
CA GLU A 65 -8.11 6.06 -5.14
C GLU A 65 -6.89 6.75 -4.51
N ARG A 66 -6.93 7.06 -3.20
CA ARG A 66 -5.81 7.67 -2.47
C ARG A 66 -4.59 6.75 -2.42
N ILE A 67 -4.80 5.45 -2.21
CA ILE A 67 -3.71 4.45 -2.21
C ILE A 67 -3.07 4.40 -3.59
N LEU A 68 -3.87 4.31 -4.65
CA LEU A 68 -3.37 4.28 -6.02
C LEU A 68 -2.60 5.57 -6.37
N ASN A 69 -3.13 6.74 -6.03
CA ASN A 69 -2.51 8.03 -6.29
C ASN A 69 -1.22 8.25 -5.48
N LYS A 70 -1.14 7.73 -4.25
CA LYS A 70 0.09 7.78 -3.44
C LYS A 70 1.15 6.81 -3.97
N ALA A 71 0.73 5.64 -4.46
CA ALA A 71 1.62 4.64 -5.03
C ALA A 71 2.15 5.06 -6.41
N SER A 72 1.35 5.80 -7.19
CA SER A 72 1.71 6.19 -8.57
C SER A 72 2.87 7.20 -8.62
N LYS A 73 2.97 8.11 -7.64
CA LYS A 73 4.02 9.13 -7.62
C LYS A 73 5.12 8.83 -6.60
N THR A 74 6.33 8.64 -7.12
CA THR A 74 7.55 8.61 -6.30
C THR A 74 7.74 9.96 -5.58
N HIS A 75 8.50 9.96 -4.47
CA HIS A 75 8.80 11.21 -3.76
C HIS A 75 9.52 12.21 -4.67
N LYS A 76 10.45 11.74 -5.51
CA LYS A 76 11.17 12.56 -6.48
C LYS A 76 10.21 13.27 -7.45
N HIS A 77 9.26 12.55 -8.04
CA HIS A 77 8.25 13.15 -8.92
C HIS A 77 7.37 14.17 -8.20
N ARG A 78 7.04 13.94 -6.91
CA ARG A 78 6.28 14.92 -6.12
C ARG A 78 7.07 16.21 -5.88
N VAL A 79 8.37 16.10 -5.63
CA VAL A 79 9.26 17.26 -5.48
C VAL A 79 9.43 17.99 -6.80
N GLU A 80 9.61 17.27 -7.91
CA GLU A 80 9.67 17.86 -9.25
C GLU A 80 8.37 18.57 -9.62
N ASP A 81 7.21 17.95 -9.39
CA ASP A 81 5.89 18.57 -9.59
C ASP A 81 5.73 19.85 -8.76
N PHE A 82 6.18 19.82 -7.51
CA PHE A 82 6.13 20.97 -6.61
C PHE A 82 7.04 22.10 -7.08
N ASN A 83 8.27 21.79 -7.48
CA ASN A 83 9.22 22.79 -7.99
C ASN A 83 8.70 23.43 -9.28
N ARG A 84 8.19 22.63 -10.24
CA ARG A 84 7.55 23.19 -11.45
C ARG A 84 6.38 24.10 -11.11
N HIS A 85 5.59 23.77 -10.10
CA HIS A 85 4.48 24.62 -9.68
C HIS A 85 4.97 25.96 -9.11
N LEU A 86 6.03 25.95 -8.30
CA LEU A 86 6.65 27.16 -7.78
C LEU A 86 7.27 28.02 -8.88
N ASP A 87 7.90 27.42 -9.89
CA ASP A 87 8.45 28.16 -11.04
C ASP A 87 7.37 28.89 -11.85
N THR A 88 6.16 28.31 -11.92
CA THR A 88 5.02 28.93 -12.59
C THR A 88 4.26 29.93 -11.71
N LEU A 89 4.55 29.97 -10.41
CA LEU A 89 3.84 30.81 -9.46
C LEU A 89 4.32 32.25 -9.62
N THR A 90 3.39 33.18 -9.72
CA THR A 90 3.71 34.61 -9.85
C THR A 90 4.41 35.08 -8.59
N GLU A 91 5.58 35.70 -8.73
CA GLU A 91 6.32 36.28 -7.59
C GLU A 91 5.53 37.41 -6.90
N HIS A 92 4.75 38.16 -7.69
CA HIS A 92 3.98 39.31 -7.22
C HIS A 92 2.48 39.03 -7.40
N TYR A 93 1.74 39.10 -6.29
CA TYR A 93 0.29 38.87 -6.25
C TYR A 93 -0.54 40.16 -6.39
N ASP A 94 0.12 41.29 -6.66
CA ASP A 94 -0.50 42.61 -6.77
C ASP A 94 -0.02 43.33 -8.03
N ILE A 95 -0.87 44.20 -8.57
CA ILE A 95 -0.61 44.90 -9.82
C ILE A 95 0.33 46.07 -9.51
N PRO A 96 1.46 46.21 -10.22
CA PRO A 96 2.36 47.33 -9.99
C PRO A 96 1.62 48.66 -10.17
N LYS A 97 1.73 49.54 -9.16
CA LYS A 97 1.09 50.86 -9.18
C LYS A 97 1.67 51.70 -10.32
N VAL A 98 0.79 52.28 -11.15
CA VAL A 98 1.21 53.17 -12.23
C VAL A 98 1.42 54.57 -11.66
N SER A 99 2.57 54.82 -11.06
CA SER A 99 3.05 56.19 -10.83
C SER A 99 4.00 56.56 -11.97
N TRP A 100 3.67 57.61 -12.72
CA TRP A 100 4.53 58.15 -13.76
C TRP A 100 5.76 58.79 -13.13
N THR A 101 6.85 58.04 -12.96
CA THR A 101 8.23 58.55 -12.80
C THR A 101 9.22 57.39 -12.76
N LYS A 102 10.37 57.60 -13.41
CA LYS A 102 11.48 56.64 -13.58
C LYS A 102 12.49 56.77 -12.46
#